data_AF-A0A8U0HZY1-F1
#
_entry.id   AF-A0A8U0HZY1-F1
#
_cell.length_a   1.000
_cell.length_b   1.000
_cell.length_c   1.000
_cell.angle_alpha   90.00
_cell.angle_beta   90.00
_cell.angle_gamma   90.00
#
_symmetry.space_group_name_H-M   'P 1'
#
loop_
_entity.id
_entity.type
_entity.pdbx_description
1 polymer ?
#
loop_
_entity_poly.entity_id
_entity_poly.type
_entity_poly.pdbx_seq_one_letter_code
_entity_poly.pdbx_strand_id
1 'polypeptide(L)'
;MSDPDLEELRQQTQRTDRLAEPDARDDGTDDLLEDLVDALAAIDSGEQAKTFAARDESVTALLSTLDDRQHDLEAVGTALQGALGREIETDSLDRSEIVRLAVRLGLREAAPEYLDLLADASGEYARRNV
;
A
#
# COMPACT_ATOMS: atom_id res chain seq x y z
N MET A 1 -3.85 -20.68 -52.68
CA MET A 1 -4.81 -19.77 -52.05
C MET A 1 -4.31 -19.55 -50.64
N SER A 2 -3.51 -18.50 -50.43
CA SER A 2 -3.00 -18.18 -49.09
C SER A 2 -4.06 -17.32 -48.41
N ASP A 3 -4.58 -17.78 -47.27
CA ASP A 3 -5.66 -17.11 -46.53
C ASP A 3 -5.18 -15.75 -46.02
N PRO A 4 -5.72 -14.63 -46.54
CA PRO A 4 -5.38 -13.28 -46.07
C PRO A 4 -5.78 -13.05 -44.61
N ASP A 5 -6.73 -13.84 -44.10
CA ASP A 5 -7.22 -13.73 -42.72
C ASP A 5 -6.17 -14.15 -41.68
N LEU A 6 -5.31 -15.13 -41.98
CA LEU A 6 -4.28 -15.60 -41.03
C LEU A 6 -3.15 -14.58 -40.85
N GLU A 7 -2.86 -13.80 -41.88
CA GLU A 7 -1.82 -12.78 -41.85
C GLU A 7 -2.30 -11.51 -41.12
N GLU A 8 -3.59 -11.20 -41.21
CA GLU A 8 -4.23 -10.11 -40.46
C GLU A 8 -4.37 -10.46 -38.96
N LEU A 9 -4.72 -11.71 -38.64
CA LEU A 9 -4.71 -12.24 -37.27
C LEU A 9 -3.32 -12.19 -36.62
N ARG A 10 -2.26 -12.54 -37.36
CA ARG A 10 -0.88 -12.43 -36.86
C ARG A 10 -0.44 -11.00 -36.59
N GLN A 11 -0.90 -10.04 -37.40
CA GLN A 11 -0.60 -8.63 -37.18
C GLN A 11 -1.35 -8.05 -35.98
N GLN A 12 -2.59 -8.49 -35.74
CA GLN A 12 -3.33 -8.13 -34.52
C GLN A 12 -2.68 -8.70 -33.25
N THR A 13 -2.27 -9.97 -33.25
CA THR A 13 -1.60 -10.55 -32.08
C THR A 13 -0.22 -9.93 -31.83
N GLN A 14 0.56 -9.64 -32.87
CA GLN A 14 1.83 -8.90 -32.74
C GLN A 14 1.68 -7.47 -32.23
N ARG A 15 0.55 -6.82 -32.48
CA ARG A 15 0.28 -5.46 -31.99
C ARG A 15 -0.12 -5.46 -30.52
N THR A 16 -0.86 -6.48 -30.09
CA THR A 16 -1.24 -6.67 -28.68
C THR A 16 -0.06 -7.10 -27.83
N ASP A 17 0.88 -7.89 -28.38
CA ASP A 17 2.11 -8.29 -27.67
C ASP A 17 3.07 -7.11 -27.43
N ARG A 18 3.09 -6.13 -28.35
CA ARG A 18 3.84 -4.87 -28.20
C ARG A 18 3.22 -3.88 -27.19
N LEU A 19 1.97 -4.10 -26.79
CA LEU A 19 1.34 -3.34 -25.70
C LEU A 19 1.55 -4.01 -24.33
N ALA A 20 2.21 -5.16 -24.31
CA ALA A 20 2.70 -5.86 -23.13
C ALA A 20 4.23 -5.77 -22.99
N GLU A 21 4.85 -4.75 -23.61
CA GLU A 21 6.15 -4.30 -23.16
C GLU A 21 5.94 -3.75 -21.75
N PRO A 22 6.63 -4.25 -20.70
CA PRO A 22 6.63 -3.56 -19.43
C PRO A 22 7.17 -2.18 -19.74
N ASP A 23 6.37 -1.13 -19.49
CA ASP A 23 6.89 0.22 -19.38
C ASP A 23 8.16 0.09 -18.57
N ALA A 24 9.29 0.47 -19.16
CA ALA A 24 10.58 0.40 -18.53
C ALA A 24 10.44 1.12 -17.20
N ARG A 25 10.29 0.34 -16.12
CA ARG A 25 10.34 0.87 -14.77
C ARG A 25 11.70 1.53 -14.71
N ASP A 26 11.68 2.83 -14.45
CA ASP A 26 12.88 3.61 -14.21
C ASP A 26 13.78 2.80 -13.27
N ASP A 27 15.07 2.67 -13.56
CA ASP A 27 16.01 1.74 -12.90
C ASP A 27 15.89 1.83 -11.35
N GLY A 28 15.60 3.05 -10.84
CA GLY A 28 15.38 3.29 -9.41
C GLY A 28 14.04 2.84 -8.80
N THR A 29 13.03 2.51 -9.61
CA THR A 29 11.73 1.98 -9.12
C THR A 29 11.83 0.49 -8.81
N ASP A 30 12.55 -0.27 -9.64
CA ASP A 30 12.81 -1.69 -9.38
C ASP A 30 13.74 -1.86 -8.16
N ASP A 31 14.76 -1.00 -8.01
CA ASP A 31 15.60 -0.94 -6.81
C ASP A 31 14.76 -0.66 -5.56
N LEU A 32 13.86 0.33 -5.61
CA LEU A 32 13.02 0.68 -4.46
C LEU A 32 12.02 -0.42 -4.10
N LEU A 33 11.52 -1.17 -5.10
CA LEU A 33 10.67 -2.34 -4.87
C LEU A 33 11.44 -3.42 -4.11
N GLU A 34 12.66 -3.74 -4.55
CA GLU A 34 13.51 -4.74 -3.92
C GLU A 34 13.86 -4.34 -2.48
N ASP A 35 14.23 -3.08 -2.25
CA ASP A 35 14.49 -2.52 -0.93
C ASP A 35 13.27 -2.68 0.01
N LEU A 36 12.05 -2.48 -0.51
CA LEU A 36 10.82 -2.70 0.26
C LEU A 36 10.58 -4.18 0.58
N VAL A 37 10.86 -5.09 -0.36
CA VAL A 37 10.75 -6.54 -0.13
C VAL A 37 11.73 -6.99 0.96
N ASP A 38 12.97 -6.50 0.91
CA ASP A 38 13.99 -6.78 1.92
C ASP A 38 13.59 -6.21 3.28
N ALA A 39 13.04 -4.99 3.33
CA ALA A 39 12.52 -4.41 4.57
C ALA A 39 11.36 -5.24 5.16
N LEU A 40 10.46 -5.77 4.33
CA LEU A 40 9.39 -6.67 4.78
C LEU A 40 9.97 -7.98 5.34
N ALA A 41 10.98 -8.55 4.69
CA ALA A 41 11.66 -9.75 5.16
C ALA A 41 12.39 -9.54 6.50
N ALA A 42 13.09 -8.41 6.66
CA ALA A 42 13.75 -8.04 7.91
C ALA A 42 12.73 -7.85 9.05
N ILE A 43 11.56 -7.29 8.75
CA ILE A 43 10.46 -7.14 9.72
C ILE A 43 9.86 -8.49 10.11
N ASP A 44 9.71 -9.41 9.17
CA ASP A 44 9.15 -10.74 9.46
C ASP A 44 10.12 -11.64 10.23
N SER A 45 11.42 -11.59 9.88
CA SER A 45 12.48 -12.32 10.57
C SER A 45 12.75 -11.82 12.00
N GLY A 46 12.27 -10.62 12.32
CA GLY A 46 12.51 -9.94 13.60
C GLY A 46 13.84 -9.18 13.67
N GLU A 47 14.57 -9.07 12.55
CA GLU A 47 15.74 -8.19 12.43
C GLU A 47 15.34 -6.71 12.60
N GLN A 48 14.18 -6.33 12.06
CA GLN A 48 13.59 -5.01 12.22
C GLN A 48 12.26 -5.06 12.99
N ALA A 49 12.01 -4.05 13.82
CA ALA A 49 10.77 -3.95 14.57
C ALA A 49 9.57 -3.58 13.65
N LYS A 50 8.41 -4.16 13.95
CA LYS A 50 7.11 -3.83 13.32
C LYS A 50 6.55 -2.46 13.73
N THR A 51 7.20 -1.79 14.68
CA THR A 51 6.73 -0.52 15.26
C THR A 51 7.36 0.66 14.52
N PHE A 52 6.52 1.62 14.12
CA PHE A 52 6.98 2.96 13.76
C PHE A 52 6.62 3.95 14.88
N ALA A 53 7.47 4.94 15.13
CA ALA A 53 7.27 5.94 16.17
C ALA A 53 7.60 7.34 15.63
N ALA A 54 6.80 8.34 16.04
CA ALA A 54 7.02 9.73 15.72
C ALA A 54 7.00 10.56 17.01
N ARG A 55 7.84 11.61 17.08
CA ARG A 55 7.86 12.54 18.21
C ARG A 55 7.17 13.84 17.81
N ASP A 56 5.92 13.99 18.24
CA ASP A 56 5.12 15.21 18.04
C ASP A 56 4.31 15.51 19.31
N GLU A 57 4.49 16.69 19.89
CA GLU A 57 3.81 17.07 21.13
C GLU A 57 2.30 17.23 20.93
N SER A 58 1.90 17.91 19.85
CA SER A 58 0.50 18.28 19.61
C SER A 58 -0.37 17.09 19.25
N VAL A 59 0.13 16.22 18.37
CA VAL A 59 -0.55 14.98 17.96
C VAL A 59 -0.58 14.01 19.13
N THR A 60 0.50 13.92 19.93
CA THR A 60 0.48 13.09 21.14
C THR A 60 -0.58 13.57 22.13
N ALA A 61 -0.69 14.87 22.37
CA ALA A 61 -1.71 15.41 23.27
C ALA A 61 -3.14 15.12 22.78
N LEU A 62 -3.40 15.27 21.47
CA LEU A 62 -4.68 14.91 20.87
C LEU A 62 -4.99 13.43 21.05
N LEU A 63 -4.06 12.55 20.67
CA LEU A 63 -4.24 11.10 20.74
C LEU A 63 -4.45 10.60 22.18
N SER A 64 -3.70 11.14 23.14
CA SER A 64 -3.91 10.85 24.56
C SER A 64 -5.29 11.31 25.05
N THR A 65 -5.77 12.46 24.58
CA THR A 65 -7.10 12.97 24.94
C THR A 65 -8.23 12.13 24.34
N LEU A 66 -8.04 11.63 23.10
CA LEU A 66 -9.02 10.76 22.45
C LEU A 66 -9.10 9.38 23.11
N ASP A 67 -7.98 8.86 23.61
CA ASP A 67 -7.91 7.56 24.30
C ASP A 67 -8.82 7.51 25.54
N ASP A 68 -8.93 8.63 26.26
CA ASP A 68 -9.84 8.79 27.41
C ASP A 68 -11.30 9.07 26.99
N ARG A 69 -11.57 9.22 25.69
CA ARG A 69 -12.83 9.65 25.11
C ARG A 69 -13.27 8.71 23.99
N GLN A 70 -13.58 7.47 24.36
CA GLN A 70 -13.93 6.37 23.45
C GLN A 70 -14.85 6.77 22.29
N HIS A 71 -15.94 7.50 22.56
CA HIS A 71 -16.87 7.95 21.51
C HIS A 71 -16.21 8.87 20.46
N ASP A 72 -15.30 9.75 20.88
CA ASP A 72 -14.60 10.65 19.95
C ASP A 72 -13.52 9.89 19.18
N LEU A 73 -12.84 8.93 19.82
CA LEU A 73 -11.90 8.04 19.16
C LEU A 73 -12.60 7.21 18.07
N GLU A 74 -13.76 6.64 18.38
CA GLU A 74 -14.61 5.90 17.44
C GLU A 74 -15.07 6.77 16.27
N ALA A 75 -15.48 8.02 16.53
CA ALA A 75 -15.86 8.96 15.49
C ALA A 75 -14.70 9.27 14.53
N VAL A 76 -13.50 9.51 15.07
CA VAL A 76 -12.29 9.75 14.26
C VAL A 76 -11.92 8.49 13.45
N GLY A 77 -11.91 7.32 14.09
CA GLY A 77 -11.58 6.07 13.41
C GLY A 77 -12.57 5.73 12.28
N THR A 78 -13.87 5.90 12.53
CA THR A 78 -14.93 5.72 11.52
C THR A 78 -14.74 6.67 10.34
N ALA A 79 -14.42 7.94 10.61
CA ALA A 79 -14.16 8.92 9.56
C ALA A 79 -12.95 8.53 8.70
N LEU A 80 -11.86 8.07 9.33
CA LEU A 80 -10.65 7.63 8.61
C LEU A 80 -10.89 6.35 7.80
N GLN A 81 -11.60 5.36 8.36
CA GLN A 81 -11.97 4.14 7.64
C GLN A 81 -12.87 4.45 6.43
N GLY A 82 -13.89 5.30 6.63
CA GLY A 82 -14.78 5.75 5.56
C GLY A 82 -14.03 6.51 4.47
N ALA A 83 -13.12 7.41 4.84
CA ALA A 83 -12.25 8.10 3.88
C ALA A 83 -11.42 7.08 3.09
N LEU A 84 -10.86 6.06 3.75
CA LEU A 84 -10.09 4.98 3.13
C LEU A 84 -10.92 3.98 2.31
N GLY A 85 -12.26 4.07 2.32
CA GLY A 85 -13.15 3.10 1.66
C GLY A 85 -13.12 1.72 2.30
N ARG A 86 -12.77 1.64 3.60
CA ARG A 86 -12.75 0.40 4.37
C ARG A 86 -14.11 0.11 4.99
N GLU A 87 -14.34 -1.15 5.33
CA GLU A 87 -15.46 -1.53 6.20
C GLU A 87 -15.32 -0.83 7.54
N ILE A 88 -16.46 -0.38 8.10
CA ILE A 88 -16.47 0.32 9.38
C ILE A 88 -16.42 -0.71 10.51
N GLU A 89 -15.30 -0.75 11.21
CA GLU A 89 -15.06 -1.58 12.39
C GLU A 89 -14.73 -0.68 13.58
N THR A 90 -15.65 -0.58 14.54
CA THR A 90 -15.47 0.27 15.74
C THR A 90 -14.82 -0.47 16.90
N ASP A 91 -15.03 -1.78 17.00
CA ASP A 91 -14.61 -2.59 18.16
C ASP A 91 -13.09 -2.77 18.28
N SER A 92 -12.34 -2.52 17.20
CA SER A 92 -10.88 -2.65 17.10
C SER A 92 -10.15 -1.31 17.14
N LEU A 93 -10.87 -0.20 17.35
CA LEU A 93 -10.28 1.14 17.33
C LEU A 93 -9.53 1.44 18.62
N ASP A 94 -8.21 1.60 18.49
CA ASP A 94 -7.32 2.11 19.52
C ASP A 94 -6.43 3.23 18.96
N ARG A 95 -5.64 3.86 19.83
CA ARG A 95 -4.70 4.93 19.45
C ARG A 95 -3.77 4.53 18.30
N SER A 96 -3.29 3.29 18.30
CA SER A 96 -2.37 2.79 17.28
C SER A 96 -3.10 2.64 15.93
N GLU A 97 -4.35 2.18 15.95
CA GLU A 97 -5.17 2.07 14.75
C GLU A 97 -5.50 3.45 14.16
N ILE A 98 -5.83 4.45 14.99
CA ILE A 98 -6.00 5.83 14.52
C ILE A 98 -4.76 6.33 13.78
N VAL A 99 -3.57 6.11 14.36
CA VAL A 99 -2.31 6.51 13.72
C VAL A 99 -2.07 5.75 12.41
N ARG A 100 -2.27 4.43 12.40
CA ARG A 100 -2.12 3.61 11.18
C ARG A 100 -3.07 4.07 10.06
N LEU A 101 -4.32 4.36 10.38
CA LEU A 101 -5.31 4.85 9.42
C LEU A 101 -4.94 6.24 8.89
N ALA A 102 -4.55 7.16 9.79
CA ALA A 102 -4.17 8.52 9.41
C ALA A 102 -2.93 8.54 8.49
N VAL A 103 -1.89 7.74 8.80
CA VAL A 103 -0.70 7.62 7.95
C VAL A 103 -1.05 7.09 6.57
N ARG A 104 -1.88 6.02 6.49
CA ARG A 104 -2.32 5.47 5.21
C ARG A 104 -3.15 6.46 4.40
N LEU A 105 -4.05 7.20 5.05
CA LEU A 105 -4.85 8.23 4.38
C LEU A 105 -3.96 9.35 3.82
N GLY A 106 -3.02 9.85 4.63
CA GLY A 106 -2.08 10.89 4.22
C GLY A 106 -1.22 10.46 3.02
N LEU A 107 -0.69 9.23 3.03
CA LEU A 107 0.05 8.69 1.89
C LEU A 107 -0.82 8.54 0.65
N ARG A 108 -2.06 8.05 0.79
CA ARG A 108 -2.98 7.92 -0.34
C ARG A 108 -3.30 9.26 -1.00
N GLU A 109 -3.40 10.32 -0.20
CA GLU A 109 -3.72 11.65 -0.72
C GLU A 109 -2.51 12.39 -1.28
N ALA A 110 -1.33 12.23 -0.67
CA ALA A 110 -0.14 12.99 -1.03
C ALA A 110 0.77 12.28 -2.05
N ALA A 111 0.86 10.95 -1.99
CA ALA A 111 1.79 10.15 -2.79
C ALA A 111 1.29 8.70 -2.98
N PRO A 112 0.15 8.49 -3.67
CA PRO A 112 -0.49 7.18 -3.82
C PRO A 112 0.40 6.13 -4.49
N GLU A 113 1.33 6.51 -5.34
CA GLU A 113 2.28 5.63 -6.02
C GLU A 113 3.12 4.77 -5.06
N TYR A 114 3.40 5.27 -3.85
CA TYR A 114 4.11 4.49 -2.83
C TYR A 114 3.23 3.46 -2.13
N LEU A 115 1.91 3.63 -2.13
CA LEU A 115 0.99 2.60 -1.65
C LEU A 115 0.83 1.48 -2.69
N ASP A 116 0.83 1.82 -3.98
CA ASP A 116 0.86 0.83 -5.06
C ASP A 116 2.16 0.03 -5.02
N LEU A 117 3.31 0.72 -4.86
CA LEU A 117 4.61 0.07 -4.68
C LEU A 117 4.64 -0.86 -3.45
N LEU A 118 4.07 -0.43 -2.32
CA LEU A 118 3.95 -1.26 -1.13
C LEU A 118 3.08 -2.51 -1.37
N ALA A 119 2.02 -2.40 -2.16
CA ALA A 119 1.17 -3.53 -2.53
C ALA A 119 1.94 -4.52 -3.42
N ASP A 120 2.68 -4.03 -4.40
CA ASP A 120 3.54 -4.83 -5.28
C ASP A 120 4.63 -5.57 -4.47
N ALA A 121 5.34 -4.85 -3.60
CA ALA A 121 6.37 -5.43 -2.74
C ALA A 121 5.79 -6.48 -1.78
N SER A 122 4.61 -6.25 -1.22
CA SER A 122 3.92 -7.24 -0.38
C SER A 122 3.58 -8.52 -1.15
N GLY A 123 3.11 -8.38 -2.39
CA GLY A 123 2.82 -9.52 -3.27
C GLY A 123 4.07 -10.29 -3.68
N GLU A 124 5.17 -9.59 -3.95
CA GLU A 124 6.47 -10.20 -4.25
C GLU A 124 7.03 -10.94 -3.03
N TYR A 125 7.05 -10.29 -1.86
CA TYR A 125 7.47 -10.91 -0.61
C TYR A 125 6.67 -12.19 -0.31
N ALA A 126 5.34 -12.16 -0.47
CA ALA A 126 4.50 -13.34 -0.29
C ALA A 126 4.89 -14.47 -1.26
N ARG A 127 5.10 -14.18 -2.55
CA ARG A 127 5.53 -15.18 -3.54
C ARG A 127 6.88 -15.84 -3.20
N ARG A 128 7.81 -15.10 -2.58
CA ARG A 128 9.13 -15.61 -2.18
C ARG A 128 9.10 -16.48 -0.92
N ASN A 129 8.06 -16.37 -0.09
CA ASN A 129 7.99 -16.99 1.24
C ASN A 129 6.82 -17.99 1.40
N VAL A 130 6.16 -18.37 0.30
CA VAL A 130 5.14 -19.44 0.23
C VAL A 130 5.77 -20.79 -0.09
#